data_AF-A0A1W6YS38-F1
#
_entry.id   AF-A0A1W6YS38-F1
#
_cell.length_a   1.000
_cell.length_b   1.000
_cell.length_c   1.000
_cell.angle_alpha   90.00
_cell.angle_beta   90.00
_cell.angle_gamma   90.00
#
_symmetry.space_group_name_H-M   'P 1'
#
loop_
_entity.id
_entity.type
_entity.pdbx_description
1 polymer ?
#
loop_
_entity_poly.entity_id
_entity_poly.type
_entity_poly.pdbx_seq_one_letter_code
_entity_poly.pdbx_strand_id
1 'polypeptide(L)' 'MPEKKLSEREAACLQWAAAGKTSRETAMILGVAERTVNFHLQNACRKLCARNRRAAVATALTCGLLAACRVDGGEH' A
#
# COMPACT_ATOMS: atom_id res chain seq x y z
N MET A 1 4.16 -2.91 -21.08
CA MET A 1 4.11 -3.55 -19.75
C MET A 1 4.28 -2.45 -18.71
N PRO A 2 3.41 -2.22 -17.70
CA PRO A 2 3.58 -1.07 -16.82
C PRO A 2 4.65 -1.36 -15.76
N GLU A 3 5.91 -1.06 -16.07
CA GLU A 3 7.09 -1.11 -15.17
C GLU A 3 7.17 0.09 -14.22
N LYS A 4 6.06 0.74 -13.87
CA LYS A 4 6.11 1.91 -12.98
C LYS A 4 6.16 1.44 -11.53
N LYS A 5 7.36 1.03 -11.10
CA LYS A 5 7.68 0.72 -9.70
C LYS A 5 7.03 1.76 -8.78
N LEU A 6 6.35 1.27 -7.75
CA LEU A 6 5.82 2.12 -6.69
C LEU A 6 6.97 2.91 -6.07
N SER A 7 6.76 4.19 -5.82
CA SER A 7 7.68 4.96 -4.99
C SER A 7 7.64 4.43 -3.56
N GLU A 8 8.72 4.60 -2.82
CA GLU A 8 8.84 4.10 -1.43
C GLU A 8 7.68 4.59 -0.55
N ARG A 9 7.25 5.85 -0.73
CA ARG A 9 6.09 6.41 -0.02
C ARG A 9 4.76 5.75 -0.40
N GLU A 10 4.57 5.41 -1.67
CA GLU A 10 3.37 4.72 -2.15
C GLU A 10 3.32 3.28 -1.63
N ALA A 11 4.46 2.58 -1.68
CA ALA A 11 4.62 1.24 -1.13
C ALA A 11 4.39 1.23 0.39
N ALA A 12 4.98 2.17 1.13
CA ALA A 12 4.77 2.29 2.57
C ALA A 12 3.29 2.55 2.91
N CYS A 13 2.61 3.44 2.18
CA CYS A 13 1.18 3.68 2.38
C CYS A 13 0.34 2.41 2.13
N LEU A 14 0.66 1.65 1.07
CA LEU A 14 0.00 0.38 0.77
C LEU A 14 0.31 -0.70 1.81
N GLN A 15 1.52 -0.74 2.37
CA GLN A 15 1.92 -1.68 3.41
C GLN A 15 1.13 -1.47 4.70
N TRP A 16 1.01 -0.22 5.16
CA TRP A 16 0.20 0.10 6.33
C TRP A 16 -1.28 -0.15 6.07
N ALA A 17 -1.77 0.15 4.87
CA ALA A 17 -3.13 -0.19 4.47
C ALA A 17 -3.37 -1.72 4.45
N ALA A 18 -2.36 -2.52 4.06
CA ALA A 18 -2.40 -3.98 4.12
C ALA A 18 -2.44 -4.50 5.56
N ALA A 19 -1.74 -3.83 6.48
CA ALA A 19 -1.81 -4.08 7.91
C ALA A 19 -3.12 -3.61 8.57
N GLY A 20 -4.09 -3.12 7.80
CA GLY A 20 -5.39 -2.67 8.30
C GLY A 20 -5.39 -1.26 8.88
N LYS A 21 -4.31 -0.48 8.71
CA LYS A 21 -4.24 0.90 9.20
C LYS A 21 -5.05 1.85 8.33
N THR A 22 -5.72 2.79 8.99
CA THR A 22 -6.45 3.86 8.31
C THR A 22 -5.49 4.88 7.70
N SER A 23 -5.97 5.66 6.72
CA SER A 23 -5.16 6.75 6.12
C SER A 23 -4.60 7.71 7.16
N ARG A 24 -5.37 7.96 8.24
CA ARG A 24 -4.99 8.82 9.35
C ARG A 24 -3.88 8.22 10.21
N GLU A 25 -3.98 6.94 10.56
CA GLU A 25 -2.92 6.24 11.29
C GLU A 25 -1.65 6.16 10.46
N THR A 26 -1.76 5.77 9.19
CA THR A 26 -0.63 5.75 8.25
C THR A 26 0.01 7.13 8.12
N ALA A 27 -0.78 8.20 8.11
CA ALA A 27 -0.29 9.57 8.08
C ALA A 27 0.53 9.92 9.34
N MET A 28 0.03 9.54 10.52
CA MET A 28 0.76 9.71 11.79
C MET A 28 2.06 8.89 11.81
N ILE A 29 2.02 7.64 11.32
CA ILE A 29 3.19 6.75 11.28
C ILE A 29 4.27 7.28 10.31
N LEU A 30 3.87 7.76 9.13
CA LEU A 30 4.78 8.26 8.11
C LEU A 30 5.19 9.73 8.30
N GLY A 31 4.61 10.42 9.29
CA GLY A 31 4.86 11.84 9.56
C GLY A 31 4.36 12.76 8.43
N VAL A 32 3.27 12.42 7.76
CA VAL A 32 2.68 13.20 6.65
C VAL A 32 1.21 13.52 6.92
N ALA A 33 0.59 14.35 6.09
CA ALA A 33 -0.84 14.62 6.19
C ALA A 33 -1.68 13.48 5.60
N GLU A 34 -2.90 13.27 6.14
CA GLU A 34 -3.85 12.27 5.62
C GLU A 34 -4.14 12.46 4.12
N ARG A 35 -4.24 13.72 3.68
CA ARG A 35 -4.42 14.05 2.26
C ARG A 35 -3.26 13.55 1.39
N THR A 36 -2.03 13.64 1.89
CA THR A 36 -0.82 13.15 1.23
C THR A 36 -0.83 11.63 1.13
N VAL A 37 -1.24 10.93 2.19
CA VAL A 37 -1.44 9.47 2.15
C VAL A 37 -2.48 9.08 1.11
N ASN A 38 -3.62 9.77 1.07
CA ASN A 38 -4.67 9.51 0.09
C ASN A 38 -4.18 9.73 -1.35
N PHE A 39 -3.42 10.81 -1.57
CA PHE A 39 -2.77 11.09 -2.85
C PHE A 39 -1.83 9.95 -3.27
N HIS A 40 -0.94 9.49 -2.38
CA HIS A 40 -0.04 8.37 -2.65
C HIS A 40 -0.81 7.07 -2.92
N LEU A 41 -1.84 6.74 -2.14
CA LEU A 41 -2.66 5.55 -2.34
C LEU A 41 -3.41 5.60 -3.68
N GLN A 42 -3.92 6.76 -4.08
CA GLN A 42 -4.63 6.93 -5.35
C GLN A 42 -3.66 6.76 -6.53
N ASN A 43 -2.47 7.33 -6.43
CA ASN A 43 -1.43 7.20 -7.45
C ASN A 43 -0.92 5.76 -7.55
N ALA A 44 -0.73 5.09 -6.42
CA ALA A 44 -0.39 3.67 -6.34
C ALA A 44 -1.49 2.78 -6.97
N CYS A 45 -2.76 3.05 -6.65
CA CYS A 45 -3.92 2.36 -7.22
C CYS A 45 -3.95 2.49 -8.75
N ARG A 46 -3.67 3.69 -9.26
CA ARG A 46 -3.58 3.96 -10.70
C ARG A 46 -2.39 3.26 -11.36
N LYS A 47 -1.23 3.21 -10.70
CA LYS A 47 -0.05 2.46 -11.18
C LYS A 47 -0.29 0.95 -11.23
N LEU A 48 -0.99 0.42 -10.23
CA LEU A 48 -1.34 -1.00 -10.11
C LEU A 48 -2.60 -1.38 -10.92
N CYS A 49 -3.22 -0.43 -11.61
CA CYS A 49 -4.49 -0.62 -12.31
C CYS A 49 -5.60 -1.23 -11.42
N ALA A 50 -5.61 -0.85 -10.14
CA ALA A 50 -6.59 -1.31 -9.17
C ALA A 50 -7.82 -0.38 -9.14
N ARG A 51 -9.00 -0.95 -8.91
CA ARG A 51 -10.27 -0.20 -8.81
C ARG A 51 -10.45 0.51 -7.47
N ASN A 52 -9.83 0.01 -6.42
CA ASN A 52 -9.97 0.54 -5.07
C ASN A 52 -8.75 0.21 -4.23
N ARG A 53 -8.60 0.89 -3.08
CA ARG A 53 -7.46 0.71 -2.17
C ARG A 53 -7.26 -0.75 -1.75
N ARG A 54 -8.35 -1.49 -1.53
CA ARG A 54 -8.31 -2.92 -1.18
C ARG A 54 -7.76 -3.77 -2.33
N ALA A 55 -8.23 -3.54 -3.56
CA ALA A 55 -7.67 -4.20 -4.73
C ALA A 55 -6.20 -3.83 -4.94
N ALA A 56 -5.82 -2.57 -4.73
CA ALA A 56 -4.42 -2.13 -4.85
C ALA A 56 -3.51 -2.85 -3.85
N VAL A 57 -3.97 -2.97 -2.59
CA VAL A 57 -3.28 -3.75 -1.55
C VAL A 57 -3.17 -5.21 -1.95
N ALA A 58 -4.26 -5.84 -2.37
CA ALA A 58 -4.26 -7.24 -2.80
C ALA A 58 -3.31 -7.47 -3.97
N THR A 59 -3.39 -6.63 -5.01
CA THR A 59 -2.49 -6.69 -6.17
C THR A 59 -1.03 -6.48 -5.76
N ALA A 60 -0.72 -5.53 -4.86
CA ALA A 60 0.63 -5.29 -4.40
C ALA A 60 1.21 -6.47 -3.60
N LEU A 61 0.37 -7.15 -2.81
CA LEU A 61 0.72 -8.38 -2.10
C LEU A 61 0.94 -9.54 -3.07
N THR A 62 -0.01 -9.81 -3.97
CA THR A 62 0.04 -10.91 -4.94
C THR A 62 1.19 -10.74 -5.94
N CYS A 63 1.53 -9.50 -6.30
CA CYS A 63 2.63 -9.20 -7.22
C CYS A 63 4.01 -9.18 -6.52
N GLY A 64 4.06 -9.38 -5.19
CA GLY A 64 5.31 -9.35 -4.42
C GLY A 64 5.98 -7.98 -4.38
N LEU A 65 5.22 -6.91 -4.65
CA LEU A 65 5.71 -5.53 -4.68
C LEU A 65 5.84 -4.95 -3.27
N LEU A 66 5.08 -5.50 -2.32
CA LEU A 66 5.32 -5.30 -0.91
C LEU A 66 6.28 -6.41 -0.48
N ALA A 67 7.46 -6.02 0.02
CA ALA A 67 8.31 -6.93 0.76
C ALA A 67 7.55 -7.31 2.03
N ALA A 68 6.71 -8.34 1.91
CA ALA A 68 6.31 -9.13 3.05
C ALA A 68 7.62 -9.73 3.56
N CYS A 69 8.29 -9.02 4.48
CA CYS A 69 9.00 -9.73 5.53
C CYS A 69 7.93 -10.63 6.13
N ARG A 70 8.01 -11.92 5.79
CA ARG A 70 7.00 -12.95 6.05
C ARG A 70 6.36 -12.66 7.39
N VAL A 71 5.07 -12.31 7.39
CA VAL A 71 4.25 -12.68 8.53
C VAL A 71 4.09 -14.19 8.39
N ASP A 72 5.07 -14.91 8.91
CA ASP A 72 4.89 -16.31 9.25
C ASP A 72 3.91 -16.30 10.43
N GLY A 73 2.64 -16.33 10.07
CA GLY A 73 1.51 -16.50 10.96
C GLY A 73 0.70 -17.63 10.37
N GLY A 74 1.29 -18.81 10.41
CA GLY A 74 0.59 -20.06 10.15
C GLY A 74 -0.62 -20.19 11.07
N GLU A 75 -1.72 -20.60 10.43
CA GLU A 75 -2.68 -21.61 10.90
C GLU A 75 -3.13 -21.67 12.37
N HIS A 76 -4.48 -21.59 12.49
CA HIS A 76 -5.40 -21.92 13.59
C HIS A 76 -5.82 -20.80 14.56
#